data_AF-A0A9D6DT07-F1
#
_entry.id   AF-A0A9D6DT07-F1
#
_cell.length_a   1.000
_cell.length_b   1.000
_cell.length_c   1.000
_cell.angle_alpha   90.00
_cell.angle_beta   90.00
_cell.angle_gamma   90.00
#
_symmetry.space_group_name_H-M   'P 1'
#
loop_
_entity.id
_entity.type
_entity.pdbx_description
1 polymer ?
#
loop_
_entity_poly.entity_id
_entity_poly.type
_entity_poly.pdbx_seq_one_letter_code
_entity_poly.pdbx_strand_id
1 'polypeptide(L)'
;QEVNVLIQTIYKQPIKEKLIAKRIKEIKKRGGTACVSSIPQRAERFGKLAQDAGCDLFIVQATVTTVRHISSEYKMLDFHKFCKAMKIPVIIGNCVTYQTTLELMETGAAALLIGIGPGSACTSRGVLGLGVPQVTAICDAAAARDFYFKKNSVYVPIIGDGGMSTGGDICKAFACGADAVMVGSAFARTKEAPGGGTHWGMATPHANLPRGTRIHVGTTGTLEEILFGPAHLDDGSQNLVGALQTCMGNVGARNIRELQLTELVIAPSIRTEGKLFQQAQRVGMGK
;
A
#
# COMPACT_ATOMS: atom_id res chain seq x y z
N GLN A 1 20.12 17.21 0.95
CA GLN A 1 21.03 16.20 0.36
C GLN A 1 21.61 15.25 1.42
N GLU A 2 22.07 15.76 2.57
CA GLU A 2 22.66 14.95 3.67
C GLU A 2 21.79 13.76 4.12
N VAL A 3 20.46 13.97 4.22
CA VAL A 3 19.51 12.93 4.62
C VAL A 3 19.49 11.73 3.66
N ASN A 4 19.55 11.98 2.34
CA ASN A 4 19.51 10.89 1.35
C ASN A 4 20.79 10.06 1.42
N VAL A 5 21.95 10.73 1.57
CA VAL A 5 23.25 10.07 1.75
C VAL A 5 23.26 9.23 3.01
N LEU A 6 22.70 9.74 4.11
CA LEU A 6 22.57 9.00 5.36
C LEU A 6 21.70 7.75 5.19
N ILE A 7 20.50 7.88 4.59
CA ILE A 7 19.60 6.76 4.35
C ILE A 7 20.28 5.71 3.45
N GLN A 8 20.90 6.12 2.34
CA GLN A 8 21.65 5.21 1.48
C GLN A 8 22.77 4.47 2.24
N THR A 9 23.50 5.18 3.11
CA THR A 9 24.59 4.59 3.90
C THR A 9 24.09 3.54 4.88
N ILE A 10 22.98 3.79 5.56
CA ILE A 10 22.37 2.83 6.51
C ILE A 10 21.93 1.56 5.77
N TYR A 11 21.31 1.69 4.59
CA TYR A 11 20.78 0.55 3.83
C TYR A 11 21.86 -0.25 3.08
N LYS A 12 23.11 0.22 3.02
CA LYS A 12 24.26 -0.56 2.52
C LYS A 12 24.68 -1.68 3.47
N GLN A 13 24.31 -1.59 4.75
CA GLN A 13 24.68 -2.60 5.73
C GLN A 13 24.10 -3.98 5.37
N PRO A 14 24.89 -5.06 5.46
CA PRO A 14 24.39 -6.41 5.22
C PRO A 14 23.21 -6.74 6.14
N ILE A 15 22.17 -7.34 5.55
CA ILE A 15 21.00 -7.77 6.31
C ILE A 15 21.40 -8.89 7.26
N LYS A 16 21.19 -8.66 8.56
CA LYS A 16 21.42 -9.66 9.62
C LYS A 16 20.18 -10.55 9.74
N GLU A 17 20.17 -11.67 9.02
CA GLU A 17 19.07 -12.64 8.96
C GLU A 17 18.46 -13.04 10.31
N LYS A 18 19.31 -13.27 11.32
CA LYS A 18 18.85 -13.58 12.69
C LYS A 18 17.93 -12.51 13.29
N LEU A 19 18.08 -11.25 12.87
CA LEU A 19 17.22 -10.15 13.32
C LEU A 19 15.84 -10.19 12.66
N ILE A 20 15.73 -10.66 11.42
CA ILE A 20 14.42 -10.87 10.77
C ILE A 20 13.63 -11.91 11.57
N ALA A 21 14.23 -13.09 11.81
CA ALA A 21 13.59 -14.15 12.59
C ALA A 21 13.24 -13.69 14.02
N LYS A 22 14.12 -12.92 14.66
CA LYS A 22 13.84 -12.33 15.98
C LYS A 22 12.62 -11.41 15.95
N ARG A 23 12.52 -10.49 14.98
CA ARG A 23 11.38 -9.57 14.86
C ARG A 23 10.06 -10.28 14.59
N ILE A 24 10.07 -11.30 13.73
CA ILE A 24 8.89 -12.14 13.48
C ILE A 24 8.42 -12.78 14.79
N LYS A 25 9.33 -13.44 15.54
CA LYS A 25 9.00 -14.08 16.82
C LYS A 25 8.48 -13.08 17.86
N GLU A 26 9.03 -11.87 17.92
CA GLU A 26 8.56 -10.81 18.83
C GLU A 26 7.13 -10.36 18.50
N ILE A 27 6.79 -10.20 17.21
CA ILE A 27 5.42 -9.88 16.76
C ILE A 27 4.46 -11.01 17.14
N LYS A 28 4.83 -12.25 16.80
CA LYS A 28 4.01 -13.45 17.07
C LYS A 28 3.79 -13.67 18.56
N LYS A 29 4.81 -13.46 19.41
CA LYS A 29 4.70 -13.59 20.87
C LYS A 29 3.67 -12.63 21.47
N ARG A 30 3.42 -11.49 20.82
CA ARG A 30 2.40 -10.50 21.21
C ARG A 30 1.04 -10.75 20.57
N GLY A 31 0.86 -11.86 19.85
CA GLY A 31 -0.39 -12.22 19.17
C GLY A 31 -0.62 -11.48 17.84
N GLY A 32 0.35 -10.71 17.34
CA GLY A 32 0.21 -9.99 16.08
C GLY A 32 0.41 -10.90 14.86
N THR A 33 -0.17 -10.50 13.73
CA THR A 33 0.10 -11.08 12.40
C THR A 33 1.46 -10.56 11.89
N ALA A 34 2.40 -11.47 11.66
CA ALA A 34 3.71 -11.13 11.13
C ALA A 34 3.72 -11.20 9.61
N CYS A 35 3.92 -10.05 8.96
CA CYS A 35 4.04 -9.93 7.51
C CYS A 35 5.46 -9.49 7.16
N VAL A 36 6.08 -10.11 6.15
CA VAL A 36 7.43 -9.76 5.70
C VAL A 36 7.41 -9.38 4.23
N SER A 37 8.04 -8.25 3.89
CA SER A 37 8.19 -7.78 2.51
C SER A 37 9.64 -7.88 2.02
N SER A 38 9.82 -8.23 0.76
CA SER A 38 11.11 -8.21 0.07
C SER A 38 10.95 -7.81 -1.39
N ILE A 39 11.99 -7.22 -1.97
CA ILE A 39 12.12 -7.09 -3.42
C ILE A 39 12.22 -8.48 -4.09
N PRO A 40 11.77 -8.63 -5.36
CA PRO A 40 11.80 -9.90 -6.08
C PRO A 40 13.16 -10.61 -6.06
N GLN A 41 14.25 -9.85 -6.21
CA GLN A 41 15.62 -10.36 -6.28
C GLN A 41 16.06 -11.12 -5.02
N ARG A 42 15.39 -10.90 -3.88
CA ARG A 42 15.72 -11.53 -2.60
C ARG A 42 14.56 -12.36 -2.04
N ALA A 43 13.47 -12.50 -2.78
CA ALA A 43 12.25 -13.17 -2.33
C ALA A 43 12.45 -14.66 -2.03
N GLU A 44 13.18 -15.41 -2.88
CA GLU A 44 13.44 -16.84 -2.62
C GLU A 44 14.14 -17.06 -1.27
N ARG A 45 15.20 -16.28 -1.01
CA ARG A 45 16.00 -16.36 0.22
C ARG A 45 15.20 -15.93 1.45
N PHE A 46 14.63 -14.72 1.42
CA PHE A 46 13.95 -14.16 2.59
C PHE A 46 12.54 -14.71 2.80
N GLY A 47 11.88 -15.19 1.75
CA GLY A 47 10.61 -15.91 1.84
C GLY A 47 10.77 -17.19 2.65
N LYS A 48 11.77 -18.00 2.29
CA LYS A 48 12.08 -19.23 3.04
C LYS A 48 12.42 -18.95 4.50
N LEU A 49 13.31 -17.98 4.74
CA LEU A 49 13.68 -17.57 6.11
C LEU A 49 12.49 -17.08 6.92
N ALA A 50 11.64 -16.20 6.34
CA ALA A 50 10.50 -15.63 7.03
C ALA A 50 9.47 -16.71 7.39
N GLN A 51 9.16 -17.59 6.43
CA GLN A 51 8.27 -18.73 6.64
C GLN A 51 8.78 -19.64 7.77
N ASP A 52 10.06 -20.02 7.74
CA ASP A 52 10.65 -20.89 8.76
C ASP A 52 10.67 -20.22 10.16
N ALA A 53 10.64 -18.89 10.21
CA ALA A 53 10.53 -18.13 11.45
C ALA A 53 9.08 -17.95 11.96
N GLY A 54 8.07 -18.42 11.21
CA GLY A 54 6.65 -18.32 11.58
C GLY A 54 5.93 -17.07 11.08
N CYS A 55 6.39 -16.50 9.95
CA CYS A 55 5.68 -15.43 9.24
C CYS A 55 4.31 -15.93 8.74
N ASP A 56 3.27 -15.09 8.82
CA ASP A 56 1.91 -15.45 8.43
C ASP A 56 1.64 -15.22 6.93
N LEU A 57 2.24 -14.19 6.34
CA LEU A 57 2.18 -13.92 4.90
C LEU A 57 3.44 -13.22 4.40
N PHE A 58 3.81 -13.48 3.15
CA PHE A 58 4.98 -12.89 2.52
C PHE A 58 4.58 -11.96 1.38
N ILE A 59 5.24 -10.82 1.27
CA ILE A 59 4.96 -9.80 0.25
C ILE A 59 6.18 -9.69 -0.66
N VAL A 60 6.00 -9.95 -1.95
CA VAL A 60 7.00 -9.63 -2.97
C VAL A 60 6.65 -8.27 -3.54
N GLN A 61 7.43 -7.25 -3.20
CA GLN A 61 7.11 -5.86 -3.51
C GLN A 61 8.25 -5.15 -4.26
N ALA A 62 7.91 -4.54 -5.39
CA ALA A 62 8.74 -3.56 -6.10
C ALA A 62 7.88 -2.39 -6.57
N THR A 63 8.53 -1.29 -6.97
CA THR A 63 7.81 -0.11 -7.52
C THR A 63 6.94 -0.48 -8.71
N VAL A 64 7.43 -1.37 -9.58
CA VAL A 64 6.69 -1.90 -10.74
C VAL A 64 7.03 -3.38 -10.81
N THR A 65 5.99 -4.22 -10.89
CA THR A 65 6.14 -5.67 -10.96
C THR A 65 5.39 -6.23 -12.16
N THR A 66 6.08 -7.05 -12.93
CA THR A 66 5.54 -7.83 -14.05
C THR A 66 5.92 -9.30 -13.86
N VAL A 67 5.15 -10.22 -14.42
CA VAL A 67 5.48 -11.66 -14.39
C VAL A 67 6.79 -11.93 -15.13
N ARG A 68 6.98 -11.25 -16.26
CA ARG A 68 8.18 -11.35 -17.09
C ARG A 68 9.10 -10.17 -16.77
N HIS A 69 10.22 -10.49 -16.13
CA HIS A 69 11.38 -9.61 -15.98
C HIS A 69 12.54 -10.23 -16.75
N ILE A 70 13.44 -9.42 -17.30
CA ILE A 70 14.62 -9.88 -18.03
C ILE A 70 15.84 -9.18 -17.42
N SER A 71 16.83 -9.96 -17.01
CA SER A 71 18.10 -9.44 -16.48
C SER A 71 19.26 -10.36 -16.85
N SER A 72 20.40 -9.76 -17.18
CA SER A 72 21.69 -10.44 -17.34
C SER A 72 22.56 -10.38 -16.09
N GLU A 73 22.19 -9.58 -15.08
CA GLU A 73 23.03 -9.31 -13.90
C GLU A 73 22.70 -10.23 -12.71
N TYR A 74 21.47 -10.72 -12.62
CA TYR A 74 21.02 -11.54 -11.50
C TYR A 74 19.93 -12.52 -11.89
N LYS A 75 19.78 -13.58 -11.08
CA LYS A 75 18.71 -14.56 -11.21
C LYS A 75 17.36 -13.90 -10.96
N MET A 76 16.43 -14.13 -11.90
CA MET A 76 15.08 -13.60 -11.85
C MET A 76 14.19 -14.50 -10.99
N LEU A 77 13.21 -13.90 -10.33
CA LEU A 77 12.20 -14.65 -9.57
C LEU A 77 11.16 -15.23 -10.53
N ASP A 78 10.98 -16.55 -10.49
CA ASP A 78 9.87 -17.23 -11.16
C ASP A 78 8.67 -17.22 -10.21
N PHE A 79 7.71 -16.31 -10.46
CA PHE A 79 6.56 -16.13 -9.58
C PHE A 79 5.69 -17.40 -9.46
N HIS A 80 5.50 -18.16 -10.54
CA HIS A 80 4.72 -19.39 -10.51
C HIS A 80 5.35 -20.42 -9.58
N LYS A 81 6.66 -20.65 -9.73
CA LYS A 81 7.40 -21.57 -8.86
C LYS A 81 7.43 -21.08 -7.42
N PHE A 82 7.63 -19.78 -7.22
CA PHE A 82 7.71 -19.19 -5.89
C PHE A 82 6.39 -19.30 -5.13
N CYS A 83 5.28 -18.84 -5.71
CA CYS A 83 3.96 -18.95 -5.09
C CYS A 83 3.58 -20.40 -4.80
N LYS A 84 3.90 -21.34 -5.70
CA LYS A 84 3.65 -22.78 -5.50
C LYS A 84 4.51 -23.40 -4.39
N ALA A 85 5.75 -22.93 -4.21
CA ALA A 85 6.68 -23.49 -3.23
C ALA A 85 6.46 -22.97 -1.80
N MET A 86 5.91 -21.76 -1.67
CA MET A 86 5.59 -21.16 -0.38
C MET A 86 4.38 -21.84 0.26
N LYS A 87 4.46 -22.08 1.58
CA LYS A 87 3.38 -22.65 2.40
C LYS A 87 2.49 -21.58 3.04
N ILE A 88 2.91 -20.33 2.96
CA ILE A 88 2.17 -19.16 3.45
C ILE A 88 1.70 -18.32 2.26
N PRO A 89 0.59 -17.57 2.39
CA PRO A 89 0.10 -16.68 1.34
C PRO A 89 1.18 -15.72 0.83
N VAL A 90 1.28 -15.59 -0.50
CA VAL A 90 2.19 -14.65 -1.16
C VAL A 90 1.38 -13.52 -1.79
N ILE A 91 1.61 -12.30 -1.34
CA ILE A 91 1.08 -11.08 -1.95
C ILE A 91 2.13 -10.55 -2.93
N ILE A 92 1.73 -10.15 -4.13
CA ILE A 92 2.65 -9.59 -5.13
C ILE A 92 2.25 -8.15 -5.47
N GLY A 93 3.25 -7.27 -5.57
CA GLY A 93 3.01 -5.90 -5.96
C GLY A 93 4.26 -5.15 -6.41
N ASN A 94 4.13 -3.98 -7.02
CA ASN A 94 2.86 -3.33 -7.37
C ASN A 94 2.57 -3.44 -8.88
N CYS A 95 1.29 -3.52 -9.25
CA CYS A 95 0.82 -3.44 -10.63
C CYS A 95 -0.33 -2.42 -10.76
N VAL A 96 -0.62 -1.95 -11.97
CA VAL A 96 -1.63 -0.89 -12.20
C VAL A 96 -2.41 -1.03 -13.51
N THR A 97 -2.08 -1.98 -14.36
CA THR A 97 -2.77 -2.20 -15.63
C THR A 97 -3.62 -3.46 -15.55
N TYR A 98 -4.71 -3.50 -16.30
CA TYR A 98 -5.57 -4.67 -16.43
C TYR A 98 -4.77 -5.93 -16.79
N GLN A 99 -3.96 -5.86 -17.85
CA GLN A 99 -3.22 -7.00 -18.38
C GLN A 99 -2.18 -7.53 -17.38
N THR A 100 -1.38 -6.66 -16.76
CA THR A 100 -0.38 -7.09 -15.77
C THR A 100 -1.05 -7.67 -14.53
N THR A 101 -2.20 -7.13 -14.12
CA THR A 101 -2.98 -7.67 -13.00
C THR A 101 -3.45 -9.09 -13.30
N LEU A 102 -4.00 -9.35 -14.49
CA LEU A 102 -4.37 -10.71 -14.92
C LEU A 102 -3.18 -11.68 -14.89
N GLU A 103 -2.07 -11.30 -15.52
CA GLU A 103 -0.88 -12.15 -15.57
C GLU A 103 -0.37 -12.48 -14.16
N LEU A 104 -0.38 -11.52 -13.24
CA LEU A 104 0.05 -11.75 -11.86
C LEU A 104 -0.91 -12.65 -11.08
N MET A 105 -2.21 -12.60 -11.34
CA MET A 105 -3.18 -13.54 -10.75
C MET A 105 -2.90 -14.98 -11.17
N GLU A 106 -2.51 -15.20 -12.44
CA GLU A 106 -2.16 -16.53 -12.97
C GLU A 106 -0.96 -17.18 -12.27
N THR A 107 -0.12 -16.39 -11.58
CA THR A 107 1.03 -16.90 -10.84
C THR A 107 0.67 -17.68 -9.57
N GLY A 108 -0.59 -17.60 -9.12
CA GLY A 108 -1.02 -18.14 -7.83
C GLY A 108 -0.81 -17.19 -6.65
N ALA A 109 -0.75 -15.88 -6.92
CA ALA A 109 -0.72 -14.86 -5.88
C ALA A 109 -1.97 -14.92 -5.00
N ALA A 110 -1.81 -14.78 -3.68
CA ALA A 110 -2.93 -14.76 -2.75
C ALA A 110 -3.64 -13.40 -2.71
N ALA A 111 -2.95 -12.32 -3.08
CA ALA A 111 -3.51 -10.99 -3.30
C ALA A 111 -2.52 -10.14 -4.12
N LEU A 112 -2.98 -9.04 -4.69
CA LEU A 112 -2.12 -8.09 -5.43
C LEU A 112 -2.13 -6.69 -4.81
N LEU A 113 -0.97 -6.02 -4.77
CA LEU A 113 -0.90 -4.60 -4.41
C LEU A 113 -1.02 -3.72 -5.66
N ILE A 114 -1.90 -2.74 -5.59
CA ILE A 114 -2.23 -1.86 -6.71
C ILE A 114 -1.79 -0.44 -6.40
N GLY A 115 -0.85 0.08 -7.19
CA GLY A 115 -0.45 1.49 -7.11
C GLY A 115 1.00 1.76 -7.51
N ILE A 116 1.20 2.70 -8.44
CA ILE A 116 2.52 3.13 -8.90
C ILE A 116 2.56 4.66 -8.93
N GLY A 117 3.36 5.23 -8.03
CA GLY A 117 3.50 6.67 -7.86
C GLY A 117 2.50 7.44 -6.97
N PRO A 118 1.41 6.86 -6.39
CA PRO A 118 0.45 7.67 -5.63
C PRO A 118 0.92 7.99 -4.20
N GLY A 119 1.94 7.29 -3.68
CA GLY A 119 2.43 7.47 -2.33
C GLY A 119 3.01 8.88 -2.10
N SER A 120 2.67 9.49 -0.98
CA SER A 120 3.12 10.84 -0.57
C SER A 120 4.64 11.00 -0.52
N ALA A 121 5.38 9.96 -0.13
CA ALA A 121 6.84 9.93 -0.11
C ALA A 121 7.46 9.41 -1.42
N CYS A 122 6.64 9.02 -2.41
CA CYS A 122 7.10 8.50 -3.68
C CYS A 122 7.39 9.65 -4.65
N THR A 123 8.53 9.58 -5.36
CA THR A 123 8.88 10.57 -6.39
C THR A 123 8.94 9.94 -7.78
N SER A 124 8.47 8.70 -7.96
CA SER A 124 8.60 7.97 -9.23
C SER A 124 7.96 8.67 -10.42
N ARG A 125 6.81 9.35 -10.25
CA ARG A 125 6.19 10.14 -11.33
C ARG A 125 7.09 11.30 -11.78
N GLY A 126 7.70 12.01 -10.84
CA GLY A 126 8.59 13.13 -11.15
C GLY A 126 9.96 12.68 -11.67
N VAL A 127 10.53 11.62 -11.10
CA VAL A 127 11.88 11.15 -11.44
C VAL A 127 11.89 10.32 -12.73
N LEU A 128 10.86 9.51 -12.98
CA LEU A 128 10.83 8.56 -14.10
C LEU A 128 9.68 8.82 -15.10
N GLY A 129 8.78 9.76 -14.84
CA GLY A 129 7.62 10.00 -15.70
C GLY A 129 6.56 8.89 -15.69
N LEU A 130 6.65 7.94 -14.75
CA LEU A 130 5.76 6.77 -14.72
C LEU A 130 4.85 6.73 -13.48
N GLY A 131 3.60 6.35 -13.72
CA GLY A 131 2.59 6.12 -12.71
C GLY A 131 1.19 6.18 -13.31
N VAL A 132 0.21 5.70 -12.56
CA VAL A 132 -1.20 5.72 -12.95
C VAL A 132 -2.01 6.36 -11.82
N PRO A 133 -3.00 7.22 -12.11
CA PRO A 133 -3.94 7.72 -11.10
C PRO A 133 -4.56 6.58 -10.30
N GLN A 134 -4.58 6.67 -8.97
CA GLN A 134 -4.87 5.53 -8.10
C GLN A 134 -6.29 4.99 -8.28
N VAL A 135 -7.28 5.87 -8.50
CA VAL A 135 -8.65 5.48 -8.82
C VAL A 135 -8.68 4.59 -10.08
N THR A 136 -8.09 5.07 -11.18
CA THR A 136 -7.99 4.30 -12.43
C THR A 136 -7.28 2.96 -12.22
N ALA A 137 -6.14 2.96 -11.52
CA ALA A 137 -5.39 1.73 -11.26
C ALA A 137 -6.20 0.68 -10.49
N ILE A 138 -6.95 1.10 -9.47
CA ILE A 138 -7.81 0.20 -8.70
C ILE A 138 -8.98 -0.30 -9.57
N CYS A 139 -9.63 0.57 -10.34
CA CYS A 139 -10.71 0.17 -11.25
C CYS A 139 -10.24 -0.84 -12.31
N ASP A 140 -9.10 -0.60 -12.94
CA ASP A 140 -8.52 -1.51 -13.95
C ASP A 140 -8.17 -2.88 -13.34
N ALA A 141 -7.58 -2.88 -12.14
CA ALA A 141 -7.25 -4.10 -11.43
C ALA A 141 -8.50 -4.85 -10.93
N ALA A 142 -9.55 -4.12 -10.53
CA ALA A 142 -10.84 -4.67 -10.16
C ALA A 142 -11.51 -5.36 -11.34
N ALA A 143 -11.53 -4.71 -12.51
CA ALA A 143 -12.04 -5.31 -13.74
C ALA A 143 -11.27 -6.58 -14.12
N ALA A 144 -9.94 -6.58 -13.99
CA ALA A 144 -9.11 -7.75 -14.23
C ALA A 144 -9.44 -8.90 -13.27
N ARG A 145 -9.55 -8.61 -11.97
CA ARG A 145 -9.95 -9.59 -10.95
C ARG A 145 -11.30 -10.21 -11.26
N ASP A 146 -12.29 -9.39 -11.60
CA ASP A 146 -13.65 -9.86 -11.80
C ASP A 146 -13.74 -10.74 -13.06
N PHE A 147 -13.03 -10.38 -14.12
CA PHE A 147 -12.83 -11.24 -15.30
C PHE A 147 -12.14 -12.57 -14.93
N TYR A 148 -11.05 -12.50 -14.16
CA TYR A 148 -10.31 -13.68 -13.71
C TYR A 148 -11.17 -14.61 -12.85
N PHE A 149 -11.96 -14.06 -11.92
CA PHE A 149 -12.89 -14.81 -11.09
C PHE A 149 -13.97 -15.48 -11.94
N LYS A 150 -14.57 -14.77 -12.89
CA LYS A 150 -15.57 -15.34 -13.81
C LYS A 150 -15.01 -16.50 -14.63
N LYS A 151 -13.74 -16.42 -15.04
CA LYS A 151 -13.09 -17.44 -15.87
C LYS A 151 -12.59 -18.66 -15.06
N ASN A 152 -12.09 -18.43 -13.85
CA ASN A 152 -11.35 -19.45 -13.09
C ASN A 152 -12.03 -19.87 -11.78
N SER A 153 -13.10 -19.19 -11.36
CA SER A 153 -13.74 -19.36 -10.04
C SER A 153 -12.79 -19.14 -8.84
N VAL A 154 -11.69 -18.40 -9.05
CA VAL A 154 -10.71 -18.05 -8.02
C VAL A 154 -10.74 -16.55 -7.81
N TYR A 155 -11.06 -16.12 -6.59
CA TYR A 155 -11.11 -14.72 -6.23
C TYR A 155 -9.75 -14.29 -5.67
N VAL A 156 -9.04 -13.41 -6.37
CA VAL A 156 -7.76 -12.85 -5.91
C VAL A 156 -7.97 -11.41 -5.43
N PRO A 157 -7.93 -11.14 -4.12
CA PRO A 157 -8.13 -9.79 -3.60
C PRO A 157 -7.10 -8.79 -4.12
N ILE A 158 -7.53 -7.54 -4.31
CA ILE A 158 -6.63 -6.43 -4.62
C ILE A 158 -6.56 -5.45 -3.46
N ILE A 159 -5.36 -4.95 -3.19
CA ILE A 159 -5.06 -4.03 -2.10
C ILE A 159 -4.62 -2.70 -2.70
N GLY A 160 -5.40 -1.64 -2.50
CA GLY A 160 -5.00 -0.30 -2.92
C GLY A 160 -3.81 0.17 -2.09
N ASP A 161 -2.64 0.35 -2.71
CA ASP A 161 -1.39 0.74 -2.03
C ASP A 161 -0.95 2.16 -2.42
N GLY A 162 -1.06 3.06 -1.44
CA GLY A 162 -0.63 4.45 -1.55
C GLY A 162 -1.69 5.41 -2.12
N GLY A 163 -1.50 6.70 -1.84
CA GLY A 163 -2.42 7.78 -2.26
C GLY A 163 -3.50 8.14 -1.24
N MET A 164 -3.78 7.26 -0.28
CA MET A 164 -4.77 7.52 0.78
C MET A 164 -4.10 8.18 1.99
N SER A 165 -4.60 9.34 2.39
CA SER A 165 -4.19 10.02 3.64
C SER A 165 -5.36 10.38 4.55
N THR A 166 -6.59 10.30 4.04
CA THR A 166 -7.82 10.62 4.76
C THR A 166 -8.84 9.49 4.65
N GLY A 167 -9.84 9.48 5.53
CA GLY A 167 -10.97 8.55 5.46
C GLY A 167 -11.69 8.62 4.12
N GLY A 168 -11.87 9.82 3.55
CA GLY A 168 -12.49 9.99 2.24
C GLY A 168 -11.72 9.34 1.08
N ASP A 169 -10.39 9.33 1.14
CA ASP A 169 -9.57 8.62 0.14
C ASP A 169 -9.71 7.10 0.28
N ILE A 170 -9.78 6.61 1.52
CA ILE A 170 -9.99 5.18 1.81
C ILE A 170 -11.36 4.73 1.31
N CYS A 171 -12.42 5.50 1.58
CA CYS A 171 -13.76 5.21 1.07
C CYS A 171 -13.78 5.08 -0.45
N LYS A 172 -13.13 6.02 -1.15
CA LYS A 172 -13.01 5.98 -2.62
C LYS A 172 -12.26 4.74 -3.08
N ALA A 173 -11.15 4.38 -2.43
CA ALA A 173 -10.39 3.19 -2.79
C ALA A 173 -11.25 1.91 -2.69
N PHE A 174 -12.02 1.75 -1.62
CA PHE A 174 -12.96 0.64 -1.48
C PHE A 174 -14.07 0.69 -2.54
N ALA A 175 -14.68 1.86 -2.77
CA ALA A 175 -15.71 2.04 -3.80
C ALA A 175 -15.18 1.74 -5.22
N CYS A 176 -13.90 1.98 -5.49
CA CYS A 176 -13.25 1.67 -6.78
C CYS A 176 -13.00 0.17 -6.99
N GLY A 177 -13.23 -0.68 -5.98
CA GLY A 177 -13.04 -2.13 -6.11
C GLY A 177 -11.95 -2.72 -5.23
N ALA A 178 -11.26 -1.96 -4.37
CA ALA A 178 -10.25 -2.53 -3.47
C ALA A 178 -10.89 -3.42 -2.39
N ASP A 179 -10.25 -4.53 -2.04
CA ASP A 179 -10.66 -5.41 -0.93
C ASP A 179 -10.02 -5.01 0.40
N ALA A 180 -8.87 -4.35 0.32
CA ALA A 180 -8.16 -3.75 1.44
C ALA A 180 -7.35 -2.54 0.96
N VAL A 181 -6.82 -1.76 1.90
CA VAL A 181 -5.92 -0.65 1.61
C VAL A 181 -4.63 -0.77 2.39
N MET A 182 -3.51 -0.42 1.76
CA MET A 182 -2.21 -0.24 2.41
C MET A 182 -1.97 1.26 2.58
N VAL A 183 -1.84 1.69 3.84
CA VAL A 183 -1.76 3.11 4.21
C VAL A 183 -0.43 3.39 4.91
N GLY A 184 0.37 4.29 4.35
CA GLY A 184 1.65 4.69 4.91
C GLY A 184 1.55 5.97 5.75
N SER A 185 1.25 7.09 5.10
CA SER A 185 1.34 8.41 5.74
C SER A 185 0.34 8.66 6.87
N ALA A 186 -0.86 8.09 6.84
CA ALA A 186 -1.77 8.21 7.97
C ALA A 186 -1.17 7.54 9.21
N PHE A 187 -0.61 6.33 9.08
CA PHE A 187 0.02 5.63 10.20
C PHE A 187 1.36 6.21 10.61
N ALA A 188 2.11 6.85 9.71
CA ALA A 188 3.31 7.60 10.10
C ALA A 188 3.02 8.77 11.06
N ARG A 189 1.76 9.21 11.17
CA ARG A 189 1.30 10.23 12.14
C ARG A 189 0.94 9.68 13.51
N THR A 190 1.03 8.36 13.70
CA THR A 190 0.75 7.74 15.00
C THR A 190 1.90 7.95 15.98
N LYS A 191 1.60 8.00 17.29
CA LYS A 191 2.61 8.04 18.37
C LYS A 191 3.49 6.79 18.37
N GLU A 192 2.95 5.67 17.90
CA GLU A 192 3.57 4.35 17.83
C GLU A 192 4.49 4.19 16.61
N ALA A 193 4.36 5.06 15.59
CA ALA A 193 5.17 4.98 14.39
C ALA A 193 6.66 5.15 14.71
N PRO A 194 7.55 4.23 14.26
CA PRO A 194 8.97 4.31 14.56
C PRO A 194 9.66 5.52 13.93
N GLY A 195 9.02 6.17 12.96
CA GLY A 195 9.53 7.37 12.29
C GLY A 195 9.32 8.67 13.05
N GLY A 196 8.58 8.69 14.16
CA GLY A 196 8.36 9.91 14.96
C GLY A 196 7.80 11.07 14.13
N GLY A 197 6.78 10.82 13.32
CA GLY A 197 6.19 11.80 12.39
C GLY A 197 6.97 12.02 11.10
N THR A 198 8.05 11.27 10.87
CA THR A 198 8.80 11.27 9.60
C THR A 198 8.46 10.02 8.78
N HIS A 199 8.36 10.19 7.46
CA HIS A 199 7.97 9.14 6.52
C HIS A 199 8.86 9.17 5.26
N TRP A 200 9.24 8.00 4.73
CA TRP A 200 9.95 7.88 3.47
C TRP A 200 9.57 6.57 2.76
N GLY A 201 9.76 6.53 1.45
CA GLY A 201 9.44 5.36 0.63
C GLY A 201 10.58 4.32 0.59
N MET A 202 10.23 3.08 0.27
CA MET A 202 11.19 1.97 0.15
C MET A 202 12.24 2.16 -0.96
N ALA A 203 11.98 3.04 -1.94
CA ALA A 203 12.90 3.36 -3.02
C ALA A 203 13.84 4.55 -2.70
N THR A 204 13.68 5.21 -1.54
CA THR A 204 14.58 6.29 -1.08
C THR A 204 16.05 5.83 -0.93
N PRO A 205 16.36 4.63 -0.40
CA PRO A 205 17.75 4.21 -0.20
C PRO A 205 18.47 3.71 -1.45
N HIS A 206 17.85 3.76 -2.63
CA HIS A 206 18.47 3.26 -3.85
C HIS A 206 19.80 4.00 -4.12
N ALA A 207 20.88 3.24 -4.34
CA ALA A 207 22.24 3.80 -4.37
C ALA A 207 22.46 4.81 -5.52
N ASN A 208 21.95 4.48 -6.72
CA ASN A 208 22.21 5.30 -7.91
C ASN A 208 21.11 6.33 -8.17
N LEU A 209 19.84 5.90 -8.12
CA LEU A 209 18.69 6.75 -8.40
C LEU A 209 17.59 6.61 -7.32
N PRO A 210 17.65 7.42 -6.23
CA PRO A 210 16.58 7.51 -5.24
C PRO A 210 15.25 7.92 -5.87
N ARG A 211 14.17 7.20 -5.53
CA ARG A 211 12.81 7.45 -6.06
C ARG A 211 11.78 7.66 -4.97
N GLY A 212 12.25 8.15 -3.83
CA GLY A 212 11.40 8.61 -2.75
C GLY A 212 12.07 9.74 -1.99
N THR A 213 11.26 10.51 -1.28
CA THR A 213 11.69 11.63 -0.47
C THR A 213 11.29 11.42 0.98
N ARG A 214 12.12 11.89 1.91
CA ARG A 214 11.77 11.91 3.32
C ARG A 214 10.90 13.14 3.59
N ILE A 215 9.68 12.91 4.03
CA ILE A 215 8.71 13.95 4.40
C ILE A 215 8.45 13.95 5.89
N HIS A 216 7.99 15.09 6.41
CA HIS A 216 7.48 15.21 7.76
C HIS A 216 5.96 15.33 7.70
N VAL A 217 5.26 14.40 8.35
CA VAL A 217 3.80 14.35 8.45
C VAL A 217 3.30 14.74 9.85
N GLY A 218 4.21 14.95 10.80
CA GLY A 218 3.89 15.23 12.19
C GLY A 218 3.32 14.00 12.92
N THR A 219 2.99 14.17 14.20
CA THR A 219 2.30 13.16 15.02
C THR A 219 0.99 13.76 15.51
N THR A 220 -0.14 13.15 15.12
CA THR A 220 -1.48 13.72 15.36
C THR A 220 -2.33 12.92 16.34
N GLY A 221 -1.96 11.67 16.65
CA GLY A 221 -2.71 10.82 17.58
C GLY A 221 -2.04 9.47 17.81
N THR A 222 -2.66 8.64 18.64
CA THR A 222 -2.38 7.20 18.77
C THR A 222 -2.88 6.44 17.54
N LEU A 223 -2.43 5.20 17.38
CA LEU A 223 -2.98 4.29 16.38
C LEU A 223 -4.50 4.10 16.55
N GLU A 224 -4.96 4.00 17.79
CA GLU A 224 -6.38 3.84 18.13
C GLU A 224 -7.20 5.06 17.66
N GLU A 225 -6.77 6.29 18.00
CA GLU A 225 -7.46 7.52 17.59
C GLU A 225 -7.49 7.68 16.06
N ILE A 226 -6.39 7.33 15.37
CA ILE A 226 -6.32 7.42 13.91
C ILE A 226 -7.21 6.36 13.25
N LEU A 227 -7.25 5.13 13.73
CA LEU A 227 -8.05 4.06 13.14
C LEU A 227 -9.53 4.13 13.53
N PHE A 228 -9.83 4.21 14.82
CA PHE A 228 -11.15 3.97 15.40
C PHE A 228 -11.73 5.20 16.11
N GLY A 229 -10.89 6.20 16.38
CA GLY A 229 -11.30 7.43 17.04
C GLY A 229 -11.23 7.37 18.59
N PRO A 230 -11.81 8.36 19.29
CA PRO A 230 -12.51 9.52 18.72
C PRO A 230 -11.58 10.40 17.89
N ALA A 231 -12.13 11.05 16.85
CA ALA A 231 -11.38 12.05 16.08
C ALA A 231 -11.36 13.37 16.84
N HIS A 232 -10.17 14.00 16.90
CA HIS A 232 -9.94 15.33 17.46
C HIS A 232 -9.62 16.36 16.37
N LEU A 233 -9.56 15.93 15.11
CA LEU A 233 -9.32 16.76 13.93
C LEU A 233 -10.50 16.66 12.95
N ASP A 234 -10.69 17.73 12.16
CA ASP A 234 -11.76 17.90 11.19
C ASP A 234 -11.32 17.69 9.73
N ASP A 235 -10.08 17.24 9.52
CA ASP A 235 -9.46 17.05 8.20
C ASP A 235 -9.60 15.62 7.64
N GLY A 236 -10.27 14.73 8.38
CA GLY A 236 -10.49 13.34 8.00
C GLY A 236 -9.24 12.45 8.13
N SER A 237 -8.18 12.91 8.80
CA SER A 237 -6.97 12.11 9.06
C SER A 237 -7.08 11.14 10.24
N GLN A 238 -8.19 11.19 10.99
CA GLN A 238 -8.48 10.34 12.15
C GLN A 238 -9.83 9.64 12.02
N ASN A 239 -10.04 8.62 12.84
CA ASN A 239 -11.20 7.72 12.80
C ASN A 239 -11.50 7.21 11.38
N LEU A 240 -10.49 6.62 10.73
CA LEU A 240 -10.59 6.13 9.36
C LEU A 240 -11.69 5.06 9.18
N VAL A 241 -11.90 4.21 10.19
CA VAL A 241 -12.94 3.18 10.18
C VAL A 241 -14.33 3.82 10.34
N GLY A 242 -14.48 4.78 11.24
CA GLY A 242 -15.74 5.52 11.39
C GLY A 242 -16.10 6.29 10.11
N ALA A 243 -15.10 6.87 9.42
CA ALA A 243 -15.32 7.50 8.12
C ALA A 243 -15.81 6.50 7.07
N LEU A 244 -15.24 5.29 7.02
CA LEU A 244 -15.68 4.22 6.11
C LEU A 244 -17.11 3.75 6.42
N GLN A 245 -17.41 3.47 7.69
CA GLN A 245 -18.75 3.07 8.12
C GLN A 245 -19.81 4.14 7.83
N THR A 246 -19.48 5.41 8.09
CA THR A 246 -20.35 6.55 7.77
C THR A 246 -20.58 6.66 6.27
N CYS A 247 -19.52 6.51 5.46
CA CYS A 247 -19.64 6.52 4.01
C CYS A 247 -20.54 5.38 3.51
N MET A 248 -20.33 4.16 4.00
CA MET A 248 -21.15 3.00 3.66
C MET A 248 -22.63 3.22 3.99
N GLY A 249 -22.94 3.75 5.18
CA GLY A 249 -24.30 4.09 5.56
C GLY A 249 -24.96 5.12 4.63
N ASN A 250 -24.21 6.16 4.24
CA ASN A 250 -24.72 7.22 3.37
C ASN A 250 -25.01 6.75 1.93
N VAL A 251 -24.28 5.74 1.43
CA VAL A 251 -24.51 5.17 0.08
C VAL A 251 -25.35 3.88 0.13
N GLY A 252 -25.88 3.50 1.29
CA GLY A 252 -26.72 2.33 1.45
C GLY A 252 -26.00 0.98 1.33
N ALA A 253 -24.68 0.93 1.50
CA ALA A 253 -23.87 -0.28 1.43
C ALA A 253 -23.75 -0.95 2.81
N ARG A 254 -24.08 -2.24 2.92
CA ARG A 254 -24.01 -3.00 4.19
C ARG A 254 -22.65 -3.65 4.44
N ASN A 255 -21.86 -3.80 3.39
CA ASN A 255 -20.54 -4.45 3.41
C ASN A 255 -19.66 -3.87 2.29
N ILE A 256 -18.38 -4.25 2.27
CA ILE A 256 -17.42 -3.76 1.27
C ILE A 256 -17.83 -4.16 -0.16
N ARG A 257 -18.45 -5.33 -0.37
CA ARG A 257 -18.89 -5.77 -1.69
C ARG A 257 -19.99 -4.86 -2.24
N GLU A 258 -20.97 -4.49 -1.42
CA GLU A 258 -22.00 -3.54 -1.81
C GLU A 258 -21.42 -2.14 -2.06
N LEU A 259 -20.42 -1.72 -1.28
CA LEU A 259 -19.74 -0.43 -1.51
C LEU A 259 -19.03 -0.39 -2.86
N GLN A 260 -18.46 -1.50 -3.32
CA GLN A 260 -17.80 -1.63 -4.64
C GLN A 260 -18.79 -1.51 -5.82
N LEU A 261 -20.10 -1.57 -5.56
CA LEU A 261 -21.16 -1.39 -6.57
C LEU A 261 -21.74 0.02 -6.58
N THR A 262 -21.25 0.91 -5.72
CA THR A 262 -21.74 2.28 -5.64
C THR A 262 -21.37 3.09 -6.88
N GLU A 263 -22.18 4.10 -7.20
CA GLU A 263 -21.90 5.00 -8.31
C GLU A 263 -20.69 5.89 -8.00
N LEU A 264 -19.77 5.98 -8.97
CA LEU A 264 -18.62 6.87 -8.91
C LEU A 264 -18.81 8.04 -9.87
N VAL A 265 -18.77 9.26 -9.33
CA VAL A 265 -18.89 10.49 -10.11
C VAL A 265 -17.57 11.25 -10.09
N ILE A 266 -17.10 11.65 -11.28
CA ILE A 266 -15.92 12.52 -11.42
C ILE A 266 -16.39 13.98 -11.38
N ALA A 267 -16.12 14.64 -10.26
CA ALA A 267 -16.42 16.06 -10.05
C ALA A 267 -15.13 16.84 -9.79
N PRO A 268 -14.51 17.46 -10.82
CA PRO A 268 -13.23 18.16 -10.67
C PRO A 268 -13.25 19.30 -9.64
N SER A 269 -14.40 19.96 -9.47
CA SER A 269 -14.61 21.08 -8.54
C SER A 269 -14.86 20.65 -7.09
N ILE A 270 -15.04 19.37 -6.80
CA ILE A 270 -15.51 18.91 -5.47
C ILE A 270 -14.56 19.27 -4.31
N ARG A 271 -13.29 19.56 -4.62
CA ARG A 271 -12.30 20.01 -3.62
C ARG A 271 -12.47 21.46 -3.21
N THR A 272 -13.05 22.31 -4.07
CA THR A 272 -13.18 23.75 -3.84
C THR A 272 -14.62 24.20 -3.68
N GLU A 273 -15.57 23.39 -4.15
CA GLU A 273 -17.00 23.66 -4.07
C GLU A 273 -17.48 23.86 -2.62
N GLY A 274 -18.08 25.02 -2.35
CA GLY A 274 -18.58 25.39 -1.02
C GLY A 274 -17.49 25.63 0.04
N LYS A 275 -16.19 25.72 -0.34
CA LYS A 275 -15.07 25.86 0.60
C LYS A 275 -14.55 27.29 0.78
N LEU A 276 -15.23 28.30 0.22
CA LEU A 276 -14.79 29.71 0.26
C LEU A 276 -14.43 30.19 1.66
N PHE A 277 -15.31 30.00 2.65
CA PHE A 277 -15.06 30.43 4.03
C PHE A 277 -13.93 29.65 4.69
N GLN A 278 -13.84 28.34 4.44
CA GLN A 278 -12.78 27.50 5.00
C GLN A 278 -11.40 27.93 4.48
N GLN A 279 -11.30 28.24 3.17
CA GLN A 279 -10.08 28.75 2.55
C GLN A 279 -9.71 30.14 3.06
N ALA A 280 -10.68 31.06 3.13
CA ALA A 280 -10.46 32.41 3.62
C ALA A 280 -9.93 32.44 5.07
N GLN A 281 -10.37 31.48 5.90
CA GLN A 281 -10.01 31.38 7.31
C GLN A 281 -8.85 30.40 7.58
N ARG A 282 -8.38 29.63 6.57
CA ARG A 282 -7.38 28.55 6.72
C ARG A 282 -7.79 27.50 7.76
N VAL A 283 -9.03 27.04 7.70
CA VAL A 283 -9.61 26.03 8.61
C VAL A 283 -10.19 24.85 7.81
N GLY A 284 -10.42 23.70 8.46
CA GLY A 284 -10.97 22.51 7.82
C GLY A 284 -10.21 22.11 6.54
N MET A 285 -10.93 22.04 5.42
CA MET A 285 -10.38 21.68 4.10
C MET A 285 -9.69 22.84 3.36
N GLY A 286 -9.63 24.03 3.97
CA GLY A 286 -8.96 25.22 3.42
C GLY A 286 -7.56 25.49 3.97
N LYS A 287 -7.02 24.56 4.77
CA LYS A 287 -5.65 24.61 5.32
C LYS A 287 -4.58 24.33 4.26
#